data_AF-A0A847W4A3-F1
#
_entry.id   AF-A0A847W4A3-F1
#
_cell.length_a   1.000
_cell.length_b   1.000
_cell.length_c   1.000
_cell.angle_alpha   90.00
_cell.angle_beta   90.00
_cell.angle_gamma   90.00
#
_symmetry.space_group_name_H-M   'P 1'
#
loop_
_entity.id
_entity.type
_entity.pdbx_description
1 polymer ?
#
loop_
_entity_poly.entity_id
_entity_poly.type
_entity_poly.pdbx_seq_one_letter_code
_entity_poly.pdbx_strand_id
1 'polypeptide(L)'
;MNELRRFNLVANGYDCYQVNSEIDRLEYQIHELNERILIYQNQIETVNNQFAMIKKRYQLLVSELSMREKQADDVARLALKEANSMIDEARQNADNIIEEAVLEVQQYVDTIKEYNKISSEAKNQLTDAIELLKEKLKLYDEIQLPDPFVQSEELE
;
A
#
# COMPACT_ATOMS: atom_id res chain seq x y z
N MET A 1 -55.52 -33.11 42.96
CA MET A 1 -56.90 -33.59 43.19
C MET A 1 -57.72 -32.41 43.67
N ASN A 2 -58.64 -31.90 42.85
CA ASN A 2 -59.60 -30.89 43.30
C ASN A 2 -60.69 -31.64 44.08
N GLU A 3 -60.69 -31.53 45.39
CA GLU A 3 -61.88 -31.87 46.17
C GLU A 3 -63.01 -30.95 45.74
N LEU A 4 -64.05 -31.51 45.12
CA LEU A 4 -65.30 -30.81 44.85
C LEU A 4 -65.95 -30.49 46.20
N ARG A 5 -65.64 -29.30 46.75
CA ARG A 5 -66.39 -28.74 47.88
C ARG A 5 -67.84 -28.61 47.45
N ARG A 6 -68.72 -29.42 48.05
CA ARG A 6 -70.16 -29.32 47.84
C ARG A 6 -70.71 -28.28 48.79
N PHE A 7 -71.53 -27.37 48.27
CA PHE A 7 -72.25 -26.41 49.09
C PHE A 7 -73.21 -27.13 50.05
N ASN A 8 -73.38 -26.58 51.26
CA ASN A 8 -74.31 -27.13 52.24
C ASN A 8 -75.76 -26.99 51.73
N LEU A 9 -76.58 -28.03 51.94
CA LEU A 9 -78.03 -27.98 51.67
C LEU A 9 -78.80 -27.40 52.87
N VAL A 10 -79.71 -26.48 52.57
CA VAL A 10 -80.76 -25.95 53.44
C VAL A 10 -82.14 -26.35 52.90
N ALA A 11 -83.20 -26.18 53.68
CA ALA A 11 -84.53 -26.75 53.42
C ALA A 11 -85.07 -26.55 51.98
N ASN A 12 -84.68 -25.46 51.30
CA ASN A 12 -85.09 -25.14 49.93
C ASN A 12 -83.91 -24.92 48.95
N GLY A 13 -82.71 -25.45 49.19
CA GLY A 13 -81.59 -25.32 48.23
C GLY A 13 -80.21 -25.29 48.87
N TYR A 14 -79.25 -24.58 48.25
CA TYR A 14 -77.91 -24.39 48.79
C TYR A 14 -77.82 -23.14 49.68
N ASP A 15 -76.89 -23.15 50.62
CA ASP A 15 -76.57 -21.97 51.45
C ASP A 15 -76.11 -20.80 50.57
N CYS A 16 -76.95 -19.76 50.48
CA CYS A 16 -76.72 -18.62 49.60
C CYS A 16 -75.46 -17.82 49.98
N TYR A 17 -75.05 -17.81 51.25
CA TYR A 17 -73.83 -17.10 51.67
C TYR A 17 -72.58 -17.83 51.19
N GLN A 18 -72.56 -19.16 51.25
CA GLN A 18 -71.43 -19.95 50.74
C GLN A 18 -71.32 -19.84 49.22
N VAL A 19 -72.46 -19.91 48.53
CA VAL A 19 -72.51 -19.78 47.08
C VAL A 19 -72.03 -18.40 46.65
N ASN A 20 -72.56 -17.33 47.24
CA ASN A 20 -72.15 -15.96 46.90
C ASN A 20 -70.67 -15.70 47.23
N SER A 21 -70.17 -16.17 48.38
CA SER A 21 -68.76 -15.99 48.73
C SER A 21 -67.80 -16.71 47.79
N GLU A 22 -68.16 -17.89 47.27
CA GLU A 22 -67.34 -18.57 46.26
C GLU A 22 -67.50 -17.92 44.87
N ILE A 23 -68.66 -17.35 44.54
CA ILE A 23 -68.85 -16.52 43.33
C ILE A 23 -67.93 -15.30 43.39
N ASP A 24 -67.95 -14.52 44.49
CA ASP A 24 -67.11 -13.34 44.66
C ASP A 24 -65.61 -13.68 44.53
N ARG A 25 -65.21 -14.83 45.09
CA ARG A 25 -63.83 -15.32 44.99
C ARG A 25 -63.46 -15.69 43.55
N LEU A 26 -64.34 -16.39 42.83
CA LEU A 26 -64.11 -16.74 41.43
C LEU A 26 -64.09 -15.50 40.54
N GLU A 27 -64.96 -14.52 40.78
CA GLU A 27 -64.96 -13.24 40.08
C GLU A 27 -63.64 -12.48 40.29
N TYR A 28 -63.14 -12.45 41.53
CA TYR A 28 -61.82 -11.88 41.82
C TYR A 28 -60.68 -12.60 41.08
N GLN A 29 -60.69 -13.93 41.07
CA GLN A 29 -59.68 -14.72 40.35
C GLN A 29 -59.75 -14.51 38.84
N ILE A 30 -60.95 -14.43 38.27
CA ILE A 30 -61.15 -14.13 36.85
C ILE A 30 -60.60 -12.75 36.53
N HIS A 31 -60.90 -11.75 37.37
CA HIS A 31 -60.37 -10.39 37.19
C HIS A 31 -58.84 -10.37 37.23
N GLU A 32 -58.23 -11.00 38.23
CA GLU A 32 -56.77 -11.07 38.36
C GLU A 32 -56.12 -11.78 37.15
N LEU A 33 -56.70 -12.89 36.69
CA LEU A 33 -56.21 -13.62 35.53
C LEU A 33 -56.31 -12.79 34.25
N ASN A 34 -57.41 -12.03 34.07
CA ASN A 34 -57.58 -11.15 32.92
C ASN A 34 -56.53 -10.03 32.89
N GLU A 35 -56.25 -9.40 34.04
CA GLU A 35 -55.20 -8.38 34.14
C GLU A 35 -53.81 -8.97 33.80
N ARG A 36 -53.50 -10.17 34.30
CA ARG A 36 -52.24 -10.86 33.96
C ARG A 36 -52.15 -11.18 32.48
N ILE A 37 -53.24 -11.64 31.85
CA ILE A 37 -53.29 -11.91 30.41
C ILE A 37 -52.99 -10.63 29.63
N LEU A 38 -53.59 -9.50 30.00
CA LEU A 38 -53.36 -8.22 29.35
C LEU A 38 -51.89 -7.78 29.44
N ILE A 39 -51.28 -7.93 30.63
CA ILE A 39 -49.85 -7.64 30.83
C ILE A 39 -48.99 -8.53 29.92
N TYR A 40 -49.25 -9.84 29.87
CA TYR A 40 -48.49 -10.75 29.04
C TYR A 40 -48.66 -10.47 27.55
N GLN A 41 -49.85 -10.08 27.09
CA GLN A 41 -50.08 -9.66 25.71
C GLN A 41 -49.21 -8.45 25.34
N ASN A 42 -49.18 -7.42 26.20
CA ASN A 42 -48.36 -6.23 25.99
C ASN A 42 -46.85 -6.56 25.99
N GLN A 43 -46.42 -7.47 26.86
CA GLN A 43 -45.02 -7.94 26.89
C GLN A 43 -44.65 -8.70 25.61
N ILE A 44 -45.53 -9.59 25.14
CA ILE A 44 -45.33 -10.33 23.89
C ILE A 44 -45.21 -9.36 22.71
N GLU A 45 -46.09 -8.36 22.63
CA GLU A 45 -46.03 -7.35 21.57
C GLU A 45 -44.72 -6.56 21.62
N THR A 46 -44.30 -6.12 22.81
CA THR A 46 -43.05 -5.38 23.00
C THR A 46 -41.85 -6.22 22.54
N VAL A 47 -41.77 -7.48 22.95
CA VAL A 47 -40.68 -8.40 22.58
C VAL A 47 -40.69 -8.66 21.07
N ASN A 48 -41.85 -8.86 20.46
CA ASN A 48 -41.96 -9.06 19.02
C ASN A 48 -41.46 -7.84 18.22
N ASN A 49 -41.80 -6.62 18.69
CA ASN A 49 -41.33 -5.39 18.08
C ASN A 49 -39.81 -5.23 18.19
N GLN A 50 -39.25 -5.52 19.37
CA GLN A 50 -37.80 -5.51 19.59
C GLN A 50 -37.09 -6.55 18.71
N PHE A 51 -37.64 -7.77 18.63
CA PHE A 51 -37.09 -8.84 17.79
C PHE A 51 -37.09 -8.44 16.31
N ALA A 52 -38.19 -7.87 15.81
CA ALA A 52 -38.27 -7.39 14.44
C ALA A 52 -37.24 -6.29 14.14
N MET A 53 -37.02 -5.37 15.09
CA MET A 53 -36.00 -4.32 14.96
C MET A 53 -34.58 -4.90 14.92
N ILE A 54 -34.26 -5.82 15.82
CA ILE A 54 -32.95 -6.48 15.87
C ILE A 54 -32.70 -7.27 14.59
N LYS A 55 -33.69 -8.01 14.09
CA LYS A 55 -33.59 -8.77 12.84
C LYS A 55 -33.26 -7.86 11.66
N LYS A 56 -33.93 -6.71 11.53
CA LYS A 56 -33.64 -5.72 10.48
C LYS A 56 -32.22 -5.18 10.59
N ARG A 57 -31.78 -4.81 11.81
CA ARG A 57 -30.42 -4.32 12.04
C ARG A 57 -29.37 -5.36 11.69
N TYR A 58 -29.60 -6.62 12.04
CA TYR A 58 -28.71 -7.72 11.72
C TYR A 58 -28.60 -7.93 10.20
N GLN A 59 -29.72 -7.92 9.48
CA GLN A 59 -29.71 -8.04 8.01
C GLN A 59 -28.94 -6.90 7.34
N LEU A 60 -29.12 -5.67 7.81
CA LEU A 60 -28.35 -4.52 7.32
C LEU A 60 -26.85 -4.68 7.61
N LEU A 61 -26.49 -5.09 8.83
CA LEU A 61 -25.10 -5.30 9.21
C LEU A 61 -24.42 -6.38 8.37
N VAL A 62 -25.11 -7.50 8.10
CA VAL A 62 -24.59 -8.57 7.24
C VAL A 62 -24.38 -8.07 5.81
N SER A 63 -25.33 -7.28 5.28
CA SER A 63 -25.18 -6.66 3.96
C SER A 63 -24.00 -5.70 3.91
N GLU A 64 -23.81 -4.87 4.94
CA GLU A 64 -22.70 -3.93 5.02
C GLU A 64 -21.36 -4.66 5.12
N LEU A 65 -21.27 -5.71 5.94
CA LEU A 65 -20.07 -6.54 6.06
C LEU A 65 -19.70 -7.17 4.72
N SER A 66 -20.66 -7.74 4.00
CA SER A 66 -20.41 -8.33 2.68
C SER A 66 -19.93 -7.29 1.65
N MET A 67 -20.50 -6.08 1.67
CA MET A 67 -20.02 -4.99 0.81
C MET A 67 -18.60 -4.56 1.16
N ARG A 68 -18.29 -4.43 2.46
CA ARG A 68 -16.94 -4.06 2.92
C ARG A 68 -15.91 -5.13 2.60
N GLU A 69 -16.25 -6.40 2.73
CA GLU A 69 -15.38 -7.51 2.36
C GLU A 69 -15.03 -7.47 0.87
N LYS A 70 -16.04 -7.28 0.01
CA LYS A 70 -15.82 -7.12 -1.43
C LYS A 70 -14.96 -5.90 -1.75
N GLN A 71 -15.21 -4.76 -1.09
CA GLN A 71 -14.39 -3.55 -1.27
C GLN A 71 -12.95 -3.77 -0.84
N ALA A 72 -12.72 -4.47 0.27
CA ALA A 72 -11.37 -4.79 0.73
C ALA A 72 -10.62 -5.69 -0.26
N ASP A 73 -11.29 -6.70 -0.83
CA ASP A 73 -10.72 -7.55 -1.87
C ASP A 73 -10.39 -6.77 -3.15
N ASP A 74 -11.31 -5.90 -3.61
CA ASP A 74 -11.06 -5.03 -4.76
C ASP A 74 -9.89 -4.08 -4.52
N VAL A 75 -9.77 -3.49 -3.32
CA VAL A 75 -8.64 -2.62 -2.96
C VAL A 75 -7.33 -3.39 -2.97
N ALA A 76 -7.30 -4.60 -2.38
CA ALA A 76 -6.10 -5.44 -2.38
C ALA A 76 -5.66 -5.78 -3.81
N ARG A 77 -6.62 -6.17 -4.66
CA ARG A 77 -6.36 -6.48 -6.06
C ARG A 77 -5.86 -5.27 -6.85
N LEU A 78 -6.47 -4.10 -6.67
CA LEU A 78 -6.05 -2.86 -7.32
C LEU A 78 -4.66 -2.43 -6.85
N ALA A 79 -4.38 -2.51 -5.55
CA ALA A 79 -3.07 -2.19 -4.99
C ALA A 79 -1.96 -3.09 -5.54
N LEU A 80 -2.23 -4.40 -5.69
CA LEU A 80 -1.28 -5.33 -6.31
C LEU A 80 -1.05 -5.01 -7.79
N LYS A 81 -2.12 -4.69 -8.53
CA LYS A 81 -2.00 -4.30 -9.94
C LYS A 81 -1.18 -3.03 -10.09
N GLU A 82 -1.44 -2.03 -9.25
CA GLU A 82 -0.72 -0.75 -9.25
C GLU A 82 0.75 -0.94 -8.88
N ALA A 83 1.03 -1.73 -7.84
CA ALA A 83 2.40 -2.04 -7.44
C ALA A 83 3.18 -2.72 -8.56
N ASN A 84 2.57 -3.66 -9.29
CA ASN A 84 3.20 -4.28 -10.45
C ASN A 84 3.46 -3.26 -11.57
N SER A 85 2.51 -2.37 -11.86
CA SER A 85 2.70 -1.30 -12.85
C SER A 85 3.86 -0.39 -12.48
N MET A 86 3.94 0.03 -11.21
CA MET A 86 5.05 0.84 -10.70
C MET A 86 6.41 0.13 -10.82
N ILE A 87 6.45 -1.18 -10.54
CA ILE A 87 7.68 -1.98 -10.69
C ILE A 87 8.09 -2.06 -12.16
N ASP A 88 7.15 -2.30 -13.07
CA ASP A 88 7.43 -2.38 -14.50
C ASP A 88 7.92 -1.03 -15.05
N GLU A 89 7.30 0.08 -14.64
CA GLU A 89 7.74 1.43 -14.98
C GLU A 89 9.13 1.76 -14.41
N ALA A 90 9.39 1.39 -13.15
CA ALA A 90 10.70 1.57 -12.53
C ALA A 90 11.78 0.76 -13.24
N ARG A 91 11.47 -0.46 -13.68
CA ARG A 91 12.39 -1.30 -14.46
C ARG A 91 12.69 -0.67 -15.81
N GLN A 92 11.65 -0.23 -16.54
CA GLN A 92 11.83 0.43 -17.83
C GLN A 92 12.66 1.71 -17.70
N ASN A 93 12.44 2.49 -16.65
CA ASN A 93 13.23 3.69 -16.39
C ASN A 93 14.70 3.34 -16.08
N ALA A 94 14.95 2.31 -15.26
CA ALA A 94 16.30 1.84 -14.99
C ALA A 94 17.01 1.36 -16.27
N ASP A 95 16.31 0.62 -17.14
CA ASP A 95 16.84 0.16 -18.42
C ASP A 95 17.23 1.35 -19.32
N ASN A 96 16.38 2.37 -19.40
CA ASN A 96 16.66 3.60 -20.18
C ASN A 96 17.88 4.35 -19.64
N ILE A 97 18.00 4.50 -18.32
CA ILE A 97 19.17 5.16 -17.69
C ILE A 97 20.46 4.39 -18.02
N ILE A 98 20.41 3.05 -17.97
CA ILE A 98 21.56 2.21 -18.32
C ILE A 98 21.92 2.37 -19.80
N GLU A 99 20.92 2.36 -20.68
CA GLU A 99 21.13 2.54 -22.12
C GLU A 99 21.78 3.90 -22.43
N GLU A 100 21.27 4.98 -21.84
CA GLU A 100 21.84 6.33 -21.98
C GLU A 100 23.27 6.40 -21.46
N ALA A 101 23.54 5.84 -20.27
CA ALA A 101 24.89 5.81 -19.70
C ALA A 101 25.88 5.02 -20.57
N VAL A 102 25.44 3.90 -21.16
CA VAL A 102 26.27 3.10 -22.09
C VAL A 102 26.58 3.89 -23.36
N LEU A 103 25.59 4.59 -23.93
CA LEU A 103 25.78 5.44 -25.11
C LEU A 103 26.77 6.58 -24.81
N GLU A 104 26.66 7.21 -23.65
CA GLU A 104 27.58 8.26 -23.21
C GLU A 104 29.02 7.74 -23.08
N VAL A 105 29.21 6.58 -22.43
CA VAL A 105 30.53 5.94 -22.32
C VAL A 105 31.11 5.60 -23.70
N GLN A 106 30.30 5.13 -24.64
CA GLN A 106 30.74 4.86 -26.02
C GLN A 106 31.24 6.14 -26.71
N GLN A 107 30.52 7.25 -26.57
CA GLN A 107 30.95 8.55 -27.11
C GLN A 107 32.27 9.01 -26.52
N TYR A 108 32.47 8.84 -25.20
CA TYR A 108 33.74 9.13 -24.55
C TYR A 108 34.88 8.26 -25.08
N VAL A 109 34.66 6.96 -25.24
CA VAL A 109 35.65 6.03 -25.78
C VAL A 109 36.09 6.44 -27.19
N ASP A 110 35.14 6.81 -28.06
CA ASP A 110 35.46 7.24 -29.42
C ASP A 110 36.21 8.57 -29.45
N THR A 111 35.83 9.51 -28.58
CA THR A 111 36.55 10.78 -28.38
C THR A 111 38.01 10.53 -27.95
N ILE A 112 38.23 9.60 -27.01
CA ILE A 112 39.58 9.23 -26.55
C ILE A 112 40.40 8.58 -27.67
N LYS A 113 39.80 7.73 -28.50
CA LYS A 113 40.49 7.14 -29.66
C LYS A 113 40.98 8.22 -30.62
N GLU A 114 40.12 9.20 -30.93
CA GLU A 114 40.50 10.31 -31.81
C GLU A 114 41.61 11.16 -31.19
N TYR A 115 41.51 11.47 -29.89
CA TYR A 115 42.57 12.20 -29.18
C TYR A 115 43.91 11.46 -29.19
N ASN A 116 43.90 10.14 -28.98
CA ASN A 116 45.11 9.31 -29.04
C ASN A 116 45.74 9.31 -30.44
N LYS A 117 44.92 9.28 -31.50
CA LYS A 117 45.40 9.37 -32.88
C LYS A 117 46.11 10.71 -33.14
N ILE A 118 45.46 11.83 -32.79
CA ILE A 118 46.04 13.17 -32.93
C ILE A 118 47.33 13.31 -32.10
N SER A 119 47.33 12.80 -30.87
CA SER A 119 48.50 12.81 -30.00
C SER A 119 49.67 12.01 -30.58
N SER A 120 49.39 10.84 -31.17
CA SER A 120 50.39 10.04 -31.86
C SER A 120 50.96 10.75 -33.09
N GLU A 121 50.12 11.40 -33.89
CA GLU A 121 50.56 12.18 -35.05
C GLU A 121 51.45 13.35 -34.63
N ALA A 122 51.06 14.10 -33.60
CA ALA A 122 51.86 15.19 -33.05
C ALA A 122 53.21 14.70 -32.49
N LYS A 123 53.23 13.54 -31.82
CA LYS A 123 54.48 12.93 -31.33
C LYS A 123 55.41 12.54 -32.48
N ASN A 124 54.88 11.99 -33.57
CA ASN A 124 55.67 11.66 -34.75
C ASN A 124 56.28 12.93 -35.36
N GLN A 125 55.47 13.98 -35.57
CA GLN A 125 55.95 15.26 -36.09
C GLN A 125 57.06 15.89 -35.22
N LEU A 126 56.93 15.82 -33.90
CA LEU A 126 57.96 16.28 -32.97
C LEU A 126 59.24 15.44 -33.06
N THR A 127 59.10 14.12 -33.24
CA THR A 127 60.24 13.21 -33.39
C THR A 127 60.99 13.53 -34.69
N ASP A 128 60.28 13.72 -35.79
CA ASP A 128 60.86 14.12 -37.08
C ASP A 128 61.59 15.48 -36.98
N ALA A 129 60.99 16.46 -36.29
CA ALA A 129 61.61 17.77 -36.07
C ALA A 129 62.89 17.66 -35.22
N ILE A 130 62.90 16.80 -34.20
CA ILE A 130 64.09 16.54 -33.38
C ILE A 130 65.19 15.87 -34.22
N GLU A 131 64.86 14.91 -35.07
CA GLU A 131 65.84 14.27 -35.97
C GLU A 131 66.46 15.29 -36.93
N LEU A 132 65.64 16.15 -37.55
CA LEU A 132 66.12 17.22 -38.42
C LEU A 132 67.05 18.19 -37.69
N LEU A 133 66.71 18.58 -36.44
CA LEU A 133 67.56 19.46 -35.64
C LEU A 133 68.89 18.78 -35.26
N LYS A 134 68.87 17.48 -34.94
CA LYS A 134 70.10 16.71 -34.68
C LYS A 134 70.99 16.64 -35.91
N GLU A 135 70.42 16.45 -37.10
CA GLU A 135 71.17 16.45 -38.36
C GLU A 135 71.82 17.81 -38.63
N LYS A 136 71.06 18.91 -38.45
CA LYS A 136 71.61 20.27 -38.57
C LYS A 136 72.72 20.54 -37.55
N LEU A 137 72.58 20.04 -36.32
CA LEU A 137 73.60 20.21 -35.29
C LEU A 137 74.91 19.48 -35.66
N LYS A 138 74.83 18.26 -36.20
CA LYS A 138 76.02 17.54 -36.72
C LYS A 138 76.74 18.33 -37.80
N LEU A 139 75.99 18.95 -38.71
CA LEU A 139 76.57 19.81 -39.75
C LEU A 139 77.32 21.01 -39.15
N TYR A 140 76.79 21.58 -38.06
CA TYR A 140 77.45 22.65 -37.30
C TYR A 140 78.71 22.15 -36.57
N ASP A 141 78.70 20.94 -36.00
CA ASP A 141 79.89 20.36 -35.34
C ASP A 141 81.01 19.99 -36.34
N GLU A 142 80.65 19.63 -37.58
CA GLU A 142 81.62 19.36 -38.66
C GLU A 142 82.25 20.65 -39.21
N ILE A 143 81.51 21.76 -39.19
CA ILE A 143 82.06 23.10 -39.42
C ILE A 143 82.70 23.54 -38.11
N GLN A 144 83.95 23.15 -37.84
CA GLN A 144 84.72 23.75 -36.76
C GLN A 144 84.76 25.27 -36.96
N LEU A 145 83.87 25.99 -36.28
CA LEU A 145 83.93 27.44 -36.23
C LEU A 145 85.26 27.80 -35.57
N PRO A 146 86.08 28.68 -36.18
CA PRO A 146 87.31 29.12 -35.56
C PRO A 146 86.95 29.73 -34.21
N ASP A 147 87.60 29.26 -33.14
CA ASP A 147 87.40 29.81 -31.81
C ASP A 147 87.71 31.33 -31.87
N PRO A 148 86.71 32.20 -31.66
CA PRO A 148 86.89 33.64 -31.79
C PRO A 148 87.78 34.23 -30.70
N PHE A 149 88.26 33.42 -29.76
CA PHE A 149 89.17 33.81 -28.68
C PHE A 149 90.61 33.33 -28.86
N VAL A 150 90.98 32.78 -30.02
CA VAL A 150 92.41 32.63 -30.37
C VAL A 150 92.99 34.02 -30.63
N GLN A 151 93.41 34.68 -29.55
CA GLN A 151 94.28 35.84 -29.63
C GLN A 151 95.56 35.41 -30.35
N SER A 152 95.80 35.97 -31.53
CA SER A 152 97.13 35.99 -32.12
C SER A 152 97.98 36.91 -31.26
N GLU A 153 98.55 36.36 -30.19
CA GLU A 153 99.70 36.94 -29.51
C GLU A 153 100.86 37.03 -30.51
N GLU A 154 101.38 38.26 -30.59
CA GLU A 154 102.75 38.64 -30.93
C GLU A 154 103.28 38.23 -32.31
N LEU A 155 103.68 39.24 -33.09
CA LEU A 155 105.07 39.35 -33.53
C LEU A 155 105.32 40.80 -33.98
N GLU A 156 106.35 41.37 -33.37
CA GLU A 156 106.99 42.66 -33.63
C GLU A 156 107.35 42.90 -35.10
#